data_AF-A0A350M1Z3-F1
#
_entry.id   AF-A0A350M1Z3-F1
#
_cell.length_a   1.000
_cell.length_b   1.000
_cell.length_c   1.000
_cell.angle_alpha   90.00
_cell.angle_beta   90.00
_cell.angle_gamma   90.00
#
_symmetry.space_group_name_H-M   'P 1'
#
loop_
_entity.id
_entity.type
_entity.pdbx_description
1 polymer ?
#
loop_
_entity_poly.entity_id
_entity_poly.type
_entity_poly.pdbx_seq_one_letter_code
_entity_poly.pdbx_strand_id
1 'polypeptide(L)'
;MDALVIDLRGNGGGLLRESVSIVNLFVDKGTPVVSTRGKLKEWEKDYKAMANPVDVAIPIVVLVDRNSASASEIVAGSIQDLDRGVIIGRTTYGKGLVQQTVDLSYNSKLKVTVAKYYTPSGRCIQKLNYSDRNAEGKAREIPDSLINEFKSIKYGRPLFDGKGIKPDIEIQNETYSNIAFGLVQKNHVFDFATNVRLRIESIGNPKEYEVSDELFGEFKSYIGSQDFAYETNAEALLEELKASTEEEHYYTDIEKEYHELQHKLLEVKSNDLDKHEQEIKNILASEIVLRYHNQKGQLEYSLKQDPYLDSALSVLGNMEKYNAILRGPTSSDE
;
A
#
# COMPACT_ATOMS: atom_id res chain seq x y z
N MET A 1 12.15 22.89 -10.00
CA MET A 1 11.28 21.86 -9.42
C MET A 1 10.36 22.58 -8.48
N ASP A 2 9.06 22.56 -8.73
CA ASP A 2 8.11 23.40 -8.01
C ASP A 2 7.44 22.66 -6.85
N ALA A 3 7.48 21.33 -6.87
CA ALA A 3 7.00 20.42 -5.83
C ALA A 3 7.71 19.06 -5.93
N LEU A 4 7.57 18.23 -4.89
CA LEU A 4 8.14 16.89 -4.82
C LEU A 4 7.08 15.86 -4.35
N VAL A 5 7.00 14.74 -5.06
CA VAL A 5 6.26 13.54 -4.63
C VAL A 5 7.28 12.47 -4.25
N ILE A 6 7.20 11.97 -3.02
CA ILE A 6 8.04 10.88 -2.51
C ILE A 6 7.17 9.63 -2.42
N ASP A 7 7.42 8.64 -3.28
CA ASP A 7 6.67 7.39 -3.26
C ASP A 7 7.31 6.36 -2.34
N LEU A 8 6.63 6.04 -1.23
CA LEU A 8 7.04 5.01 -0.27
C LEU A 8 6.10 3.79 -0.30
N ARG A 9 5.18 3.68 -1.27
CA ARG A 9 4.30 2.51 -1.43
C ARG A 9 5.14 1.27 -1.71
N GLY A 10 4.77 0.14 -1.13
CA GLY A 10 5.55 -1.10 -1.25
C GLY A 10 6.91 -1.08 -0.53
N ASN A 11 7.33 0.04 0.07
CA ASN A 11 8.65 0.17 0.67
C ASN A 11 8.65 -0.29 2.15
N GLY A 12 9.08 -1.53 2.38
CA GLY A 12 9.20 -2.14 3.72
C GLY A 12 10.25 -1.52 4.66
N GLY A 13 10.96 -0.48 4.20
CA GLY A 13 11.90 0.31 4.96
C GLY A 13 13.36 -0.07 4.73
N GLY A 14 14.22 0.32 5.67
CA GLY A 14 15.66 0.21 5.55
C GLY A 14 16.35 0.63 6.84
N LEU A 15 17.54 1.23 6.70
CA LEU A 15 18.30 1.71 7.85
C LEU A 15 17.68 2.97 8.45
N LEU A 16 17.55 3.01 9.77
CA LEU A 16 17.02 4.18 10.50
C LEU A 16 17.81 5.45 10.18
N ARG A 17 19.14 5.37 10.09
CA ARG A 17 19.96 6.55 9.78
C ARG A 17 19.65 7.14 8.40
N GLU A 18 19.30 6.32 7.42
CA GLU A 18 18.93 6.83 6.10
C GLU A 18 17.59 7.57 6.13
N SER A 19 16.62 7.14 6.95
CA SER A 19 15.41 7.93 7.15
C SER A 19 15.70 9.32 7.75
N VAL A 20 16.69 9.42 8.64
CA VAL A 20 17.13 10.70 9.21
C VAL A 20 17.79 11.57 8.13
N SER A 21 18.64 10.99 7.30
CA SER A 21 19.29 11.67 6.17
C SER A 21 18.26 12.21 5.17
N ILE A 22 17.25 11.41 4.81
CA ILE A 22 16.18 11.83 3.89
C ILE A 22 15.39 13.01 4.48
N VAL A 23 14.97 12.94 5.74
CA VAL A 23 14.21 14.02 6.38
C VAL A 23 15.07 15.29 6.50
N ASN A 24 16.37 15.17 6.79
CA ASN A 24 17.29 16.32 6.89
C ASN A 24 17.32 17.16 5.61
N LEU A 25 17.08 16.57 4.43
CA LEU A 25 17.04 17.35 3.18
C LEU A 25 16.00 18.48 3.23
N PHE A 26 14.96 18.35 4.06
CA PHE A 26 13.79 19.22 4.03
C PHE A 26 13.54 19.98 5.34
N VAL A 27 14.42 19.84 6.34
CA VAL A 27 14.24 20.44 7.67
C VAL A 27 15.53 21.03 8.20
N ASP A 28 15.43 22.05 9.03
CA ASP A 28 16.59 22.75 9.60
C ASP A 28 17.47 21.82 10.43
N LYS A 29 18.77 22.12 10.43
CA LYS A 29 19.74 21.44 11.28
C LYS A 29 19.31 21.50 12.75
N GLY A 30 19.36 20.36 13.43
CA GLY A 30 18.97 20.22 14.83
C GLY A 30 17.50 19.82 15.03
N THR A 31 16.67 19.83 13.98
CA THR A 31 15.28 19.36 14.05
C THR A 31 15.23 17.88 14.47
N PRO A 32 14.44 17.52 15.51
CA PRO A 32 14.20 16.12 15.86
C PRO A 32 13.51 15.37 14.73
N VAL A 33 14.00 14.18 14.41
CA VAL A 33 13.43 13.31 13.37
C VAL A 33 12.82 12.06 13.99
N VAL A 34 13.58 11.36 14.82
CA VAL A 34 13.09 10.14 15.47
C VAL A 34 13.82 9.94 16.77
N SER A 35 13.17 9.33 17.74
CA SER A 35 13.81 8.87 18.96
C SER A 35 13.55 7.39 19.19
N THR A 36 14.45 6.71 19.87
CA THR A 36 14.30 5.30 20.25
C THR A 36 14.26 5.20 21.76
N ARG A 37 13.40 4.31 22.28
CA ARG A 37 13.35 3.97 23.71
C ARG A 37 13.31 2.45 23.85
N GLY A 38 14.27 1.92 24.60
CA GLY A 38 14.41 0.48 24.85
C GLY A 38 14.44 0.18 26.34
N LYS A 39 14.51 -1.11 26.68
CA LYS A 39 14.63 -1.52 28.09
C LYS A 39 15.96 -1.11 28.73
N LEU A 40 17.00 -1.01 27.91
CA LEU A 40 18.34 -0.59 28.34
C LEU A 40 18.59 0.83 27.85
N LYS A 41 19.20 1.66 28.70
CA LYS A 41 19.51 3.07 28.42
C LYS A 41 20.37 3.27 27.16
N GLU A 42 21.21 2.30 26.82
CA GLU A 42 22.04 2.35 25.60
C GLU A 42 21.23 2.36 24.30
N TRP A 43 19.97 1.88 24.34
CA TRP A 43 19.04 1.91 23.22
C TRP A 43 18.15 3.15 23.21
N GLU A 44 18.28 4.02 24.22
CA GLU A 44 17.66 5.34 24.22
C GLU A 44 18.54 6.31 23.42
N LYS A 45 18.03 6.74 22.26
CA LYS A 45 18.75 7.65 21.36
C LYS A 45 17.80 8.65 20.76
N ASP A 46 18.27 9.87 20.58
CA ASP A 46 17.56 10.90 19.83
C ASP A 46 18.33 11.19 18.54
N TYR A 47 17.62 11.16 17.42
CA TYR A 47 18.17 11.41 16.10
C TYR A 47 17.62 12.73 15.57
N LYS A 48 18.54 13.61 15.17
CA LYS A 48 18.24 14.95 14.67
C LYS A 48 18.86 15.13 13.30
N ALA A 49 18.34 16.08 12.52
CA ALA A 49 19.00 16.60 11.33
C ALA A 49 20.40 17.15 11.70
N MET A 50 21.45 16.70 11.02
CA MET A 50 22.84 17.03 11.34
C MET A 50 23.48 18.01 10.35
N ALA A 51 22.99 18.03 9.10
CA ALA A 51 23.46 18.89 8.03
C ALA A 51 22.51 20.08 7.80
N ASN A 52 22.96 21.07 7.03
CA ASN A 52 22.07 22.11 6.52
C ASN A 52 21.08 21.49 5.52
N PRO A 53 19.81 21.94 5.51
CA PRO A 53 18.82 21.43 4.56
C PRO A 53 19.18 21.77 3.13
N VAL A 54 18.63 20.97 2.20
CA VAL A 54 18.67 21.25 0.77
C VAL A 54 17.53 22.20 0.40
N ASP A 55 16.30 21.91 0.86
CA ASP A 55 15.12 22.72 0.55
C ASP A 55 14.02 22.63 1.63
N VAL A 56 13.86 23.70 2.40
CA VAL A 56 12.83 23.81 3.45
C VAL A 56 11.49 24.36 2.94
N ALA A 57 11.42 24.79 1.68
CA ALA A 57 10.26 25.49 1.11
C ALA A 57 9.45 24.63 0.14
N ILE A 58 10.09 23.74 -0.62
CA ILE A 58 9.43 22.92 -1.64
C ILE A 58 8.20 22.17 -1.08
N PRO A 59 7.00 22.28 -1.65
CA PRO A 59 5.85 21.47 -1.24
C PRO A 59 6.12 19.98 -1.44
N ILE A 60 5.76 19.15 -0.45
CA ILE A 60 6.05 17.71 -0.45
C ILE A 60 4.76 16.93 -0.21
N VAL A 61 4.54 15.94 -1.07
CA VAL A 61 3.58 14.86 -0.82
C VAL A 61 4.34 13.55 -0.65
N VAL A 62 3.96 12.74 0.34
CA VAL A 62 4.49 11.39 0.55
C VAL A 62 3.37 10.38 0.30
N LEU A 63 3.60 9.46 -0.63
CA LEU A 63 2.67 8.37 -0.92
C LEU A 63 3.00 7.17 -0.05
N VAL A 64 1.99 6.59 0.60
CA VAL A 64 2.14 5.44 1.50
C VAL A 64 1.06 4.39 1.28
N ASP A 65 1.39 3.13 1.57
CA ASP A 65 0.42 2.04 1.59
C ASP A 65 0.64 1.12 2.79
N ARG A 66 -0.13 0.04 2.87
CA ARG A 66 -0.03 -0.96 3.95
C ARG A 66 1.30 -1.70 4.00
N ASN A 67 2.11 -1.60 2.95
CA ASN A 67 3.44 -2.22 2.85
C ASN A 67 4.56 -1.22 3.19
N SER A 68 4.27 0.08 3.24
CA SER A 68 5.17 1.08 3.81
C SER A 68 5.47 0.73 5.26
N ALA A 69 6.73 0.45 5.60
CA ALA A 69 7.10 -0.01 6.94
C ALA A 69 8.44 0.58 7.42
N SER A 70 8.66 0.55 8.74
CA SER A 70 9.95 0.82 9.38
C SER A 70 10.52 2.20 9.00
N ALA A 71 11.70 2.27 8.36
CA ALA A 71 12.32 3.53 7.97
C ALA A 71 11.42 4.41 7.07
N SER A 72 10.57 3.80 6.23
CA SER A 72 9.58 4.54 5.42
C SER A 72 8.55 5.23 6.31
N GLU A 73 8.13 4.58 7.39
CA GLU A 73 7.20 5.16 8.38
C GLU A 73 7.86 6.26 9.19
N ILE A 74 9.18 6.19 9.43
CA ILE A 74 9.94 7.29 10.03
C ILE A 74 9.95 8.50 9.10
N VAL A 75 10.21 8.31 7.80
CA VAL A 75 10.18 9.42 6.82
C VAL A 75 8.79 10.05 6.76
N ALA A 76 7.75 9.25 6.50
CA ALA A 76 6.37 9.71 6.41
C ALA A 76 5.92 10.37 7.73
N GLY A 77 6.15 9.71 8.86
CA GLY A 77 5.77 10.23 10.18
C GLY A 77 6.52 11.50 10.56
N SER A 78 7.80 11.64 10.25
CA SER A 78 8.54 12.87 10.55
C SER A 78 8.08 14.03 9.68
N ILE A 79 7.86 13.79 8.38
CA ILE A 79 7.32 14.80 7.47
C ILE A 79 5.91 15.23 7.91
N GLN A 80 5.11 14.28 8.40
CA GLN A 80 3.77 14.57 8.92
C GLN A 80 3.84 15.37 10.23
N ASP A 81 4.56 14.85 11.23
CA ASP A 81 4.65 15.46 12.55
C ASP A 81 5.22 16.88 12.51
N LEU A 82 6.17 17.16 11.61
CA LEU A 82 6.81 18.48 11.47
C LEU A 82 6.00 19.45 10.58
N ASP A 83 4.83 19.04 10.09
CA ASP A 83 4.03 19.79 9.11
C ASP A 83 4.81 20.17 7.85
N ARG A 84 5.75 19.31 7.45
CA ARG A 84 6.61 19.57 6.30
C ARG A 84 5.97 19.12 4.99
N GLY A 85 5.05 18.16 5.05
CA GLY A 85 4.37 17.62 3.88
C GLY A 85 3.05 16.94 4.19
N VAL A 86 2.34 16.59 3.13
CA VAL A 86 1.04 15.90 3.17
C VAL A 86 1.26 14.41 2.88
N ILE A 87 0.64 13.55 3.67
CA ILE A 87 0.69 12.09 3.51
C ILE A 87 -0.59 11.64 2.79
N ILE A 88 -0.44 10.92 1.69
CA ILE A 88 -1.57 10.42 0.89
C ILE A 88 -1.44 8.91 0.74
N GLY A 89 -2.55 8.19 0.91
CA GLY A 89 -2.61 6.78 0.58
C GLY A 89 -3.35 5.94 1.59
N ARG A 90 -2.75 4.87 2.09
CA ARG A 90 -3.38 3.97 3.09
C ARG A 90 -2.52 3.89 4.34
N THR A 91 -3.15 3.66 5.49
CA THR A 91 -2.44 3.49 6.75
C THR A 91 -1.32 2.47 6.62
N THR A 92 -0.13 2.86 7.07
CA THR A 92 1.11 2.06 6.93
C THR A 92 1.09 0.80 7.78
N TYR A 93 2.13 -0.03 7.63
CA TYR A 93 2.21 -1.33 8.29
C TYR A 93 2.09 -1.28 9.83
N GLY A 94 2.63 -0.24 10.46
CA GLY A 94 2.66 -0.08 11.91
C GLY A 94 3.88 -0.73 12.58
N LYS A 95 5.05 -0.71 11.94
CA LYS A 95 6.28 -1.26 12.53
C LYS A 95 7.04 -0.16 13.26
N GLY A 96 6.67 0.07 14.51
CA GLY A 96 7.32 0.97 15.47
C GLY A 96 8.51 0.37 16.23
N LEU A 97 9.13 -0.70 15.72
CA LEU A 97 10.20 -1.46 16.40
C LEU A 97 11.57 -1.24 15.77
N VAL A 98 12.59 -1.23 16.62
CA VAL A 98 14.01 -1.19 16.24
C VAL A 98 14.62 -2.55 16.48
N GLN A 99 15.23 -3.11 15.43
CA GLN A 99 15.92 -4.38 15.48
C GLN A 99 17.41 -4.17 15.23
N GLN A 100 18.24 -4.94 15.94
CA GLN A 100 19.68 -4.96 15.79
C GLN A 100 20.18 -6.36 15.51
N THR A 101 21.27 -6.46 14.76
CA THR A 101 21.98 -7.72 14.55
C THR A 101 23.15 -7.81 15.50
N VAL A 102 23.20 -8.87 16.28
CA VAL A 102 24.33 -9.23 17.15
C VAL A 102 25.07 -10.37 16.49
N ASP A 103 26.37 -10.19 16.25
CA ASP A 103 27.21 -11.26 15.74
C ASP A 103 27.42 -12.33 16.82
N LEU A 104 27.34 -13.59 16.41
CA LEU A 104 27.51 -14.76 17.25
C LEU A 104 28.69 -15.60 16.74
N SER A 105 29.06 -16.65 17.49
CA SER A 105 30.06 -17.61 17.05
C SER A 105 29.65 -18.30 15.74
N TYR A 106 30.64 -18.88 15.05
CA TYR A 106 30.45 -19.64 13.81
C TYR A 106 29.80 -18.83 12.67
N ASN A 107 30.12 -17.54 12.55
CA ASN A 107 29.61 -16.65 11.49
C ASN A 107 28.07 -16.59 11.45
N SER A 108 27.43 -16.70 12.62
CA SER A 108 25.99 -16.57 12.76
C SER A 108 25.60 -15.19 13.31
N LYS A 109 24.35 -14.78 13.10
CA LYS A 109 23.83 -13.48 13.57
C LYS A 109 22.48 -13.67 14.23
N LEU A 110 22.29 -13.01 15.37
CA LEU A 110 20.99 -12.89 16.04
C LEU A 110 20.37 -11.55 15.69
N LYS A 111 19.18 -11.55 15.10
CA LYS A 111 18.38 -10.33 14.93
C LYS A 111 17.41 -10.18 16.10
N VAL A 112 17.63 -9.18 16.94
CA VAL A 112 16.88 -8.96 18.18
C VAL A 112 16.20 -7.59 18.17
N THR A 113 14.96 -7.54 18.64
CA THR A 113 14.24 -6.28 18.84
C THR A 113 14.70 -5.64 20.16
N VAL A 114 15.21 -4.41 20.10
CA VAL A 114 15.87 -3.75 21.24
C VAL A 114 15.11 -2.53 21.76
N ALA A 115 14.31 -1.89 20.91
CA ALA A 115 13.61 -0.65 21.25
C ALA A 115 12.34 -0.45 20.42
N LYS A 116 11.50 0.48 20.88
CA LYS A 116 10.49 1.16 20.06
C LYS A 116 11.07 2.46 19.54
N TYR A 117 10.55 2.98 18.43
CA TYR A 117 10.81 4.35 18.04
C TYR A 117 9.56 5.23 18.15
N TYR A 118 9.81 6.53 18.22
CA TYR A 118 8.81 7.58 18.38
C TYR A 118 9.13 8.69 17.38
N THR A 119 8.11 9.17 16.69
CA THR A 119 8.20 10.29 15.73
C THR A 119 8.36 11.63 16.48
N PRO A 120 8.58 12.77 15.80
CA PRO A 120 8.87 14.04 16.46
C PRO A 120 7.83 14.52 17.48
N SER A 121 6.54 14.23 17.27
CA SER A 121 5.46 14.54 18.23
C SER A 121 5.47 13.63 19.47
N GLY A 122 6.29 12.58 19.48
CA GLY A 122 6.38 11.61 20.58
C GLY A 122 5.42 10.43 20.47
N ARG A 123 4.70 10.26 19.35
CA ARG A 123 3.81 9.09 19.16
C ARG A 123 4.56 7.84 18.76
N CYS A 124 4.09 6.69 19.24
CA CYS A 124 4.61 5.37 18.87
C CYS A 124 3.63 4.66 17.94
N ILE A 125 4.00 4.49 16.68
CA ILE A 125 3.10 3.96 15.64
C ILE A 125 3.01 2.43 15.62
N GLN A 126 3.54 1.76 16.65
CA GLN A 126 3.60 0.31 16.73
C GLN A 126 2.20 -0.30 16.83
N LYS A 127 1.80 -1.05 15.80
CA LYS A 127 0.44 -1.61 15.69
C LYS A 127 0.18 -2.83 16.57
N LEU A 128 1.15 -3.72 16.68
CA LEU A 128 1.03 -4.96 17.45
C LEU A 128 1.58 -4.81 18.86
N ASN A 129 0.83 -5.28 19.86
CA ASN A 129 1.28 -5.41 21.23
C ASN A 129 1.87 -6.80 21.48
N TYR A 130 3.19 -6.93 21.41
CA TYR A 130 3.87 -8.22 21.60
C TYR A 130 3.83 -8.75 23.06
N SER A 131 3.39 -7.94 24.01
CA SER A 131 3.15 -8.36 25.40
C SER A 131 1.76 -8.98 25.59
N ASP A 132 0.84 -8.80 24.64
CA ASP A 132 -0.51 -9.38 24.65
C ASP A 132 -0.64 -10.36 23.48
N ARG A 133 -0.80 -11.64 23.80
CA ARG A 133 -0.86 -12.73 22.82
C ARG A 133 -2.17 -13.49 22.98
N ASN A 134 -2.74 -13.91 21.84
CA ASN A 134 -3.90 -14.78 21.82
C ASN A 134 -3.53 -16.24 22.16
N ALA A 135 -4.52 -17.14 22.18
CA ALA A 135 -4.32 -18.55 22.52
C ALA A 135 -3.34 -19.26 21.57
N GLU A 136 -3.23 -18.80 20.32
CA GLU A 136 -2.28 -19.30 19.32
C GLU A 136 -0.90 -18.63 19.40
N GLY A 137 -0.65 -17.78 20.40
CA GLY A 137 0.63 -17.10 20.62
C GLY A 137 0.91 -15.92 19.68
N LYS A 138 -0.06 -15.50 18.85
CA LYS A 138 0.05 -14.33 17.97
C LYS A 138 -0.20 -13.04 18.75
N ALA A 139 0.62 -12.02 18.49
CA ALA A 139 0.46 -10.70 19.09
C ALA A 139 -0.85 -10.05 18.60
N ARG A 140 -1.57 -9.40 19.51
CA ARG A 140 -2.80 -8.68 19.19
C ARG A 140 -2.52 -7.25 18.71
N GLU A 141 -3.41 -6.71 17.90
CA GLU A 141 -3.40 -5.28 17.58
C GLU A 141 -3.77 -4.46 18.81
N ILE A 142 -3.23 -3.24 18.90
CA ILE A 142 -3.68 -2.27 19.90
C ILE A 142 -5.16 -1.94 19.62
N PRO A 143 -6.06 -2.12 20.60
CA PRO A 143 -7.47 -1.72 20.46
C PRO A 143 -7.60 -0.21 20.27
N ASP A 144 -8.63 0.21 19.52
CA ASP A 144 -8.84 1.63 19.21
C ASP A 144 -9.07 2.49 20.46
N SER A 145 -9.60 1.90 21.54
CA SER A 145 -9.77 2.58 22.84
C SER A 145 -8.45 2.92 23.56
N LEU A 146 -7.32 2.37 23.14
CA LEU A 146 -5.99 2.67 23.69
C LEU A 146 -5.16 3.60 22.80
N ILE A 147 -5.72 4.02 21.66
CA ILE A 147 -5.06 4.95 20.74
C ILE A 147 -5.14 6.37 21.30
N ASN A 148 -4.00 7.04 21.33
CA ASN A 148 -3.89 8.40 21.85
C ASN A 148 -3.76 9.40 20.71
N GLU A 149 -4.40 10.56 20.87
CA GLU A 149 -4.21 11.70 19.99
C GLU A 149 -2.95 12.48 20.39
N PHE A 150 -2.18 12.85 19.37
CA PHE A 150 -1.02 13.72 19.40
C PHE A 150 -1.27 14.89 18.46
N LYS A 151 -0.42 15.91 18.56
CA LYS A 151 -0.49 17.09 17.71
C LYS A 151 0.80 17.24 16.92
N SER A 152 0.69 17.64 15.67
CA SER A 152 1.86 18.06 14.90
C SER A 152 2.52 19.29 15.54
N ILE A 153 3.79 19.51 15.20
CA ILE A 153 4.65 20.46 15.89
C ILE A 153 4.32 21.91 15.57
N LYS A 154 4.01 22.24 14.30
CA LYS A 154 3.87 23.62 13.86
C LYS A 154 2.41 24.10 13.91
N TYR A 155 1.49 23.27 13.44
CA TYR A 155 0.08 23.67 13.31
C TYR A 155 -0.87 22.91 14.23
N GLY A 156 -0.40 21.83 14.85
CA GLY A 156 -1.19 21.07 15.81
C GLY A 156 -2.29 20.21 15.19
N ARG A 157 -2.13 19.77 13.93
CA ARG A 157 -3.06 18.83 13.30
C ARG A 157 -3.11 17.51 14.11
N PRO A 158 -4.28 16.87 14.22
CA PRO A 158 -4.44 15.65 15.00
C PRO A 158 -3.70 14.49 14.35
N LEU A 159 -2.95 13.76 15.18
CA LEU A 159 -2.14 12.61 14.82
C LEU A 159 -2.42 11.48 15.78
N PHE A 160 -2.33 10.22 15.34
CA PHE A 160 -2.65 9.07 16.18
C PHE A 160 -1.47 8.10 16.26
N ASP A 161 -1.34 7.43 17.40
CA ASP A 161 -0.37 6.36 17.62
C ASP A 161 -0.93 4.98 17.23
N GLY A 162 -0.17 3.91 17.50
CA GLY A 162 -0.70 2.54 17.63
C GLY A 162 -1.30 1.85 16.40
N LYS A 163 -1.32 2.45 15.19
CA LYS A 163 -1.86 1.82 13.97
C LYS A 163 -1.01 1.98 12.72
N GLY A 164 0.18 2.58 12.83
CA GLY A 164 0.94 3.09 11.67
C GLY A 164 0.72 4.58 11.45
N ILE A 165 1.29 5.11 10.37
CA ILE A 165 1.05 6.47 9.90
C ILE A 165 -0.28 6.47 9.16
N LYS A 166 -1.29 7.10 9.78
CA LYS A 166 -2.56 7.40 9.13
C LYS A 166 -2.33 8.55 8.12
N PRO A 167 -2.69 8.37 6.84
CA PRO A 167 -2.53 9.42 5.84
C PRO A 167 -3.47 10.59 6.12
N ASP A 168 -3.09 11.78 5.66
CA ASP A 168 -3.94 12.97 5.71
C ASP A 168 -5.08 12.87 4.68
N ILE A 169 -4.83 12.21 3.54
CA ILE A 169 -5.84 11.85 2.54
C ILE A 169 -5.79 10.34 2.32
N GLU A 170 -6.88 9.67 2.66
CA GLU A 170 -7.00 8.23 2.43
C GLU A 170 -7.43 7.93 0.99
N ILE A 171 -6.70 7.05 0.32
CA ILE A 171 -7.05 6.51 -0.99
C ILE A 171 -7.69 5.14 -0.79
N GLN A 172 -8.92 5.00 -1.27
CA GLN A 172 -9.61 3.72 -1.25
C GLN A 172 -8.94 2.75 -2.23
N ASN A 173 -8.83 1.50 -1.84
CA ASN A 173 -8.22 0.48 -2.69
C ASN A 173 -9.27 -0.01 -3.68
N GLU A 174 -9.04 0.19 -4.98
CA GLU A 174 -9.74 -0.60 -5.98
C GLU A 174 -9.17 -2.01 -5.93
N THR A 175 -9.98 -2.97 -5.50
CA THR A 175 -9.62 -4.39 -5.57
C THR A 175 -9.81 -4.86 -7.00
N TYR A 176 -8.84 -5.59 -7.54
CA TYR A 176 -9.02 -6.22 -8.84
C TYR A 176 -10.26 -7.11 -8.83
N SER A 177 -10.98 -7.15 -9.95
CA SER A 177 -12.08 -8.10 -10.14
C SER A 177 -11.57 -9.53 -9.99
N ASN A 178 -12.44 -10.45 -9.54
CA ASN A 178 -12.05 -11.85 -9.35
C ASN A 178 -11.52 -12.46 -10.66
N ILE A 179 -12.06 -12.05 -11.81
CA ILE A 179 -11.57 -12.47 -13.12
C ILE A 179 -10.16 -11.94 -13.39
N ALA A 180 -9.91 -10.65 -13.19
CA ALA A 180 -8.58 -10.05 -13.37
C ALA A 180 -7.54 -10.70 -12.45
N PHE A 181 -7.92 -10.94 -11.19
CA PHE A 181 -7.08 -11.68 -10.24
C PHE A 181 -6.76 -13.09 -10.72
N GLY A 182 -7.77 -13.86 -11.16
CA GLY A 182 -7.59 -15.21 -11.68
C GLY A 182 -6.69 -15.24 -12.93
N LEU A 183 -6.87 -14.29 -13.85
CA LEU A 183 -6.06 -14.16 -15.07
C LEU A 183 -4.58 -13.91 -14.75
N VAL A 184 -4.28 -13.07 -13.75
CA VAL A 184 -2.90 -12.80 -13.32
C VAL A 184 -2.32 -13.98 -12.55
N GLN A 185 -3.06 -14.53 -11.58
CA GLN A 185 -2.60 -15.62 -10.72
C GLN A 185 -2.25 -16.89 -11.53
N LYS A 186 -3.02 -17.17 -12.59
CA LYS A 186 -2.81 -18.31 -13.49
C LYS A 186 -1.88 -18.01 -14.66
N ASN A 187 -1.18 -16.86 -14.64
CA ASN A 187 -0.23 -16.40 -15.65
C ASN A 187 -0.80 -16.17 -17.07
N HIS A 188 -2.11 -16.13 -17.27
CA HIS A 188 -2.68 -15.92 -18.61
C HIS A 188 -2.30 -14.55 -19.20
N VAL A 189 -2.26 -13.50 -18.37
CA VAL A 189 -1.78 -12.17 -18.79
C VAL A 189 -0.31 -12.23 -19.22
N PHE A 190 0.51 -12.91 -18.41
CA PHE A 190 1.94 -13.07 -18.67
C PHE A 190 2.20 -13.83 -19.98
N ASP A 191 1.55 -14.98 -20.14
CA ASP A 191 1.73 -15.84 -21.32
C ASP A 191 1.26 -15.14 -22.59
N PHE A 192 0.11 -14.48 -22.54
CA PHE A 192 -0.39 -13.71 -23.67
C PHE A 192 0.56 -12.56 -24.04
N ALA A 193 1.01 -11.77 -23.07
CA ALA A 193 1.95 -10.68 -23.32
C ALA A 193 3.28 -11.19 -23.91
N THR A 194 3.74 -12.39 -23.52
CA THR A 194 4.92 -13.04 -24.11
C THR A 194 4.67 -13.40 -25.57
N ASN A 195 3.51 -13.96 -25.90
CA ASN A 195 3.12 -14.24 -27.28
C ASN A 195 2.99 -12.96 -28.13
N VAL A 196 2.53 -11.85 -27.54
CA VAL A 196 2.52 -10.54 -28.20
C VAL A 196 3.94 -10.10 -28.54
N ARG A 197 4.87 -10.20 -27.58
CA ARG A 197 6.29 -9.83 -27.77
C ARG A 197 6.99 -10.64 -28.87
N LEU A 198 6.57 -11.88 -29.10
CA LEU A 198 7.12 -12.72 -30.17
C LEU A 198 6.63 -12.35 -31.57
N ARG A 199 5.49 -11.65 -31.68
CA ARG A 199 4.84 -11.33 -32.97
C ARG A 199 4.93 -9.85 -33.35
N ILE A 200 4.85 -8.96 -32.37
CA ILE A 200 4.90 -7.51 -32.57
C ILE A 200 6.35 -7.04 -32.36
N GLU A 201 6.89 -6.30 -33.33
CA GLU A 201 8.31 -5.90 -33.32
C GLU A 201 8.60 -4.80 -32.28
N SER A 202 7.70 -3.82 -32.18
CA SER A 202 7.83 -2.68 -31.27
C SER A 202 6.47 -2.14 -30.87
N ILE A 203 6.40 -1.58 -29.67
CA ILE A 203 5.30 -0.70 -29.24
C ILE A 203 5.81 0.74 -29.12
N GLY A 204 4.89 1.71 -29.18
CA GLY A 204 5.21 3.12 -29.05
C GLY A 204 5.62 3.55 -27.64
N ASN A 205 5.31 4.80 -27.31
CA ASN A 205 5.60 5.39 -26.01
C ASN A 205 4.86 4.64 -24.88
N PRO A 206 5.56 4.14 -23.83
CA PRO A 206 4.94 3.49 -22.68
C PRO A 206 3.79 4.27 -22.06
N LYS A 207 3.90 5.61 -22.00
CA LYS A 207 2.91 6.49 -21.36
C LYS A 207 1.60 6.59 -22.14
N GLU A 208 1.66 6.28 -23.43
CA GLU A 208 0.53 6.42 -24.37
C GLU A 208 0.05 5.05 -24.85
N TYR A 209 0.71 3.96 -24.45
CA TYR A 209 0.35 2.62 -24.90
C TYR A 209 -1.03 2.23 -24.39
N GLU A 210 -1.84 1.66 -25.27
CA GLU A 210 -3.16 1.12 -24.98
C GLU A 210 -3.33 -0.20 -25.74
N VAL A 211 -4.00 -1.16 -25.10
CA VAL A 211 -4.38 -2.42 -25.76
C VAL A 211 -5.58 -2.14 -26.65
N SER A 212 -5.43 -2.32 -27.97
CA SER A 212 -6.52 -2.10 -28.93
C SER A 212 -7.63 -3.14 -28.77
N ASP A 213 -8.81 -2.84 -29.32
CA ASP A 213 -9.96 -3.74 -29.31
C ASP A 213 -9.65 -5.05 -30.04
N GLU A 214 -8.86 -5.00 -31.12
CA GLU A 214 -8.42 -6.19 -31.85
C GLU A 214 -7.53 -7.08 -30.99
N LEU A 215 -6.53 -6.49 -30.32
CA LEU A 215 -5.61 -7.23 -29.46
C LEU A 215 -6.33 -7.80 -28.23
N PHE A 216 -7.32 -7.09 -27.69
CA PHE A 216 -8.18 -7.61 -26.64
C PHE A 216 -9.09 -8.74 -27.14
N GLY A 217 -9.60 -8.66 -28.36
CA GLY A 217 -10.32 -9.75 -29.02
C GLY A 217 -9.47 -11.01 -29.19
N GLU A 218 -8.18 -10.87 -29.53
CA GLU A 218 -7.21 -11.97 -29.53
C GLU A 218 -7.03 -12.56 -28.13
N PHE A 219 -6.96 -11.72 -27.10
CA PHE A 219 -6.86 -12.18 -25.71
C PHE A 219 -8.09 -12.99 -25.29
N LYS A 220 -9.32 -12.53 -25.60
CA LYS A 220 -10.55 -13.28 -25.31
C LYS A 220 -10.54 -14.67 -25.98
N SER A 221 -10.09 -14.73 -27.23
CA SER A 221 -9.98 -15.99 -27.98
C SER A 221 -8.91 -16.91 -27.38
N TYR A 222 -7.79 -16.36 -26.93
CA TYR A 222 -6.76 -17.10 -26.18
C TYR A 222 -7.34 -17.68 -24.89
N ILE A 223 -8.01 -16.89 -24.06
CA ILE A 223 -8.61 -17.37 -22.80
C ILE A 223 -9.65 -18.47 -23.04
N GLY A 224 -10.50 -18.32 -24.06
CA GLY A 224 -11.46 -19.34 -24.45
C GLY A 224 -10.82 -20.68 -24.85
N SER A 225 -9.54 -20.68 -25.22
CA SER A 225 -8.77 -21.89 -25.53
C SER A 225 -8.02 -22.48 -24.33
N GLN A 226 -7.99 -21.81 -23.17
CA GLN A 226 -7.12 -22.17 -22.03
C GLN A 226 -7.82 -22.93 -20.88
N ASP A 227 -9.07 -23.39 -21.04
CA ASP A 227 -9.87 -23.97 -19.94
C ASP A 227 -9.82 -23.11 -18.66
N PHE A 228 -9.91 -21.79 -18.85
CA PHE A 228 -9.76 -20.83 -17.77
C PHE A 228 -11.03 -20.77 -16.92
N ALA A 229 -10.88 -21.08 -15.64
CA ALA A 229 -11.89 -20.84 -14.60
C ALA A 229 -11.30 -20.03 -13.44
N TYR A 230 -12.13 -19.27 -12.76
CA TYR A 230 -11.80 -18.61 -11.49
C TYR A 230 -12.98 -18.79 -10.53
N GLU A 231 -12.70 -18.76 -9.23
CA GLU A 231 -13.69 -18.88 -8.18
C GLU A 231 -13.93 -17.52 -7.54
N THR A 232 -15.20 -17.20 -7.29
CA THR A 232 -15.61 -16.02 -6.53
C THR A 232 -15.86 -16.39 -5.07
N ASN A 233 -15.76 -15.41 -4.16
CA ASN A 233 -16.12 -15.64 -2.76
C ASN A 233 -17.57 -16.10 -2.57
N ALA A 234 -18.48 -15.69 -3.47
CA ALA A 234 -19.87 -16.15 -3.44
C ALA A 234 -19.99 -17.65 -3.76
N GLU A 235 -19.19 -18.16 -4.70
CA GLU A 235 -19.13 -19.60 -5.01
C GLU A 235 -18.52 -20.39 -3.86
N ALA A 236 -17.42 -19.90 -3.26
CA ALA A 236 -16.82 -20.54 -2.09
C ALA A 236 -17.81 -20.65 -0.91
N LEU A 237 -18.53 -19.56 -0.61
CA LEU A 237 -19.58 -19.56 0.43
C LEU A 237 -20.77 -20.47 0.08
N LEU A 238 -21.08 -20.62 -1.21
CA LEU A 238 -22.14 -21.52 -1.64
C LEU A 238 -21.72 -22.98 -1.39
N GLU A 239 -20.49 -23.36 -1.71
CA GLU A 239 -19.97 -24.69 -1.38
C GLU A 239 -19.90 -24.93 0.14
N GLU A 240 -19.55 -23.91 0.95
CA GLU A 240 -19.64 -24.00 2.42
C GLU A 240 -21.08 -24.21 2.90
N LEU A 241 -22.05 -23.50 2.32
CA LEU A 241 -23.48 -23.68 2.63
C LEU A 241 -23.93 -25.09 2.31
N LYS A 242 -23.52 -25.64 1.16
CA LYS A 242 -23.80 -27.03 0.80
C LYS A 242 -23.25 -27.99 1.83
N ALA A 243 -21.96 -27.87 2.18
CA ALA A 243 -21.33 -28.74 3.16
C ALA A 243 -22.05 -28.71 4.53
N SER A 244 -22.39 -27.50 5.02
CA SER A 244 -23.11 -27.34 6.29
C SER A 244 -24.51 -27.97 6.25
N THR A 245 -25.24 -27.78 5.15
CA THR A 245 -26.62 -28.29 5.02
C THR A 245 -26.69 -29.79 4.74
N GLU A 246 -25.65 -30.38 4.15
CA GLU A 246 -25.50 -31.84 4.06
C GLU A 246 -25.26 -32.47 5.45
N GLU A 247 -24.41 -31.84 6.28
CA GLU A 247 -24.15 -32.27 7.67
C GLU A 247 -25.41 -32.15 8.56
N GLU A 248 -26.18 -31.09 8.38
CA GLU A 248 -27.43 -30.83 9.12
C GLU A 248 -28.65 -31.59 8.56
N HIS A 249 -28.49 -32.31 7.44
CA HIS A 249 -29.55 -33.02 6.72
C HIS A 249 -30.67 -32.12 6.14
N TYR A 250 -30.36 -30.85 5.83
CA TYR A 250 -31.28 -29.91 5.18
C TYR A 250 -31.07 -29.79 3.66
N TYR A 251 -29.96 -30.28 3.10
CA TYR A 251 -29.60 -30.03 1.70
C TYR A 251 -30.70 -30.48 0.71
N THR A 252 -31.35 -31.61 0.94
CA THR A 252 -32.42 -32.11 0.06
C THR A 252 -33.61 -31.17 -0.03
N ASP A 253 -33.87 -30.38 1.02
CA ASP A 253 -35.00 -29.44 1.07
C ASP A 253 -34.70 -28.14 0.32
N ILE A 254 -33.41 -27.83 0.07
CA ILE A 254 -32.95 -26.58 -0.57
C ILE A 254 -32.18 -26.80 -1.87
N GLU A 255 -32.03 -28.05 -2.33
CA GLU A 255 -31.18 -28.44 -3.46
C GLU A 255 -31.54 -27.67 -4.75
N LYS A 256 -32.84 -27.43 -4.96
CA LYS A 256 -33.31 -26.70 -6.12
C LYS A 256 -32.84 -25.24 -6.09
N GLU A 257 -33.06 -24.54 -4.99
CA GLU A 257 -32.65 -23.14 -4.80
C GLU A 257 -31.12 -23.01 -4.85
N TYR A 258 -30.40 -23.99 -4.31
CA TYR A 258 -28.94 -24.08 -4.41
C TYR A 258 -28.48 -24.09 -5.87
N HIS A 259 -29.01 -25.01 -6.68
CA HIS A 259 -28.64 -25.12 -8.08
C HIS A 259 -29.08 -23.91 -8.90
N GLU A 260 -30.23 -23.31 -8.59
CA GLU A 260 -30.66 -22.05 -9.22
C GLU A 260 -29.68 -20.90 -8.94
N LEU A 261 -29.21 -20.77 -7.69
CA LEU A 261 -28.24 -19.74 -7.32
C LEU A 261 -26.88 -20.00 -7.96
N GLN A 262 -26.40 -21.25 -7.94
CA GLN A 262 -25.16 -21.67 -8.58
C GLN A 262 -25.18 -21.36 -10.08
N HIS A 263 -26.26 -21.72 -10.78
CA HIS A 263 -26.42 -21.44 -12.21
C HIS A 263 -26.42 -19.94 -12.52
N LYS A 264 -27.14 -19.12 -11.73
CA LYS A 264 -27.17 -17.66 -11.91
C LYS A 264 -25.79 -17.03 -11.73
N LEU A 265 -24.99 -17.51 -10.78
CA LEU A 265 -23.61 -17.04 -10.60
C LEU A 265 -22.75 -17.36 -11.84
N LEU A 266 -22.86 -18.56 -12.39
CA LEU A 266 -22.16 -18.95 -13.62
C LEU A 266 -22.58 -18.09 -14.83
N GLU A 267 -23.88 -17.83 -14.98
CA GLU A 267 -24.41 -16.99 -16.05
C GLU A 267 -23.87 -15.56 -15.98
N VAL A 268 -23.86 -14.96 -14.79
CA VAL A 268 -23.29 -13.60 -14.59
C VAL A 268 -21.80 -13.57 -14.92
N LYS A 269 -21.04 -14.60 -14.53
CA LYS A 269 -19.59 -14.71 -14.79
C LYS A 269 -19.25 -14.85 -16.27
N SER A 270 -20.15 -15.42 -17.07
CA SER A 270 -19.87 -15.67 -18.50
C SER A 270 -19.51 -14.41 -19.30
N ASN A 271 -19.94 -13.23 -18.82
CA ASN A 271 -19.66 -11.94 -19.43
C ASN A 271 -18.60 -11.11 -18.70
N ASP A 272 -17.89 -11.66 -17.70
CA ASP A 272 -16.97 -10.89 -16.86
C ASP A 272 -15.75 -10.36 -17.65
N LEU A 273 -15.33 -11.03 -18.73
CA LEU A 273 -14.26 -10.51 -19.60
C LEU A 273 -14.64 -9.17 -20.24
N ASP A 274 -15.89 -9.03 -20.69
CA ASP A 274 -16.39 -7.81 -21.33
C ASP A 274 -16.75 -6.76 -20.28
N LYS A 275 -17.36 -7.17 -19.16
CA LYS A 275 -17.69 -6.27 -18.05
C LYS A 275 -16.45 -5.60 -17.43
N HIS A 276 -15.34 -6.33 -17.36
CA HIS A 276 -14.08 -5.87 -16.78
C HIS A 276 -13.03 -5.53 -17.85
N GLU A 277 -13.46 -5.27 -19.09
CA GLU A 277 -12.57 -5.06 -20.24
C GLU A 277 -11.49 -4.01 -19.98
N GLN A 278 -11.87 -2.82 -19.49
CA GLN A 278 -10.91 -1.73 -19.29
C GLN A 278 -9.84 -2.09 -18.24
N GLU A 279 -10.24 -2.76 -17.16
CA GLU A 279 -9.34 -3.23 -16.12
C GLU A 279 -8.35 -4.27 -16.69
N ILE A 280 -8.86 -5.25 -17.42
CA ILE A 280 -8.04 -6.32 -18.01
C ILE A 280 -7.10 -5.73 -19.08
N LYS A 281 -7.58 -4.80 -19.91
CA LYS A 281 -6.74 -4.05 -20.87
C LYS A 281 -5.62 -3.30 -20.18
N ASN A 282 -5.87 -2.67 -19.03
CA ASN A 282 -4.85 -1.95 -18.28
C ASN A 282 -3.77 -2.90 -17.72
N ILE A 283 -4.17 -4.06 -17.22
CA ILE A 283 -3.26 -5.10 -16.72
C ILE A 283 -2.42 -5.67 -17.87
N LEU A 284 -3.06 -6.01 -19.00
CA LEU A 284 -2.38 -6.45 -20.21
C LEU A 284 -1.41 -5.40 -20.73
N ALA A 285 -1.80 -4.13 -20.77
CA ALA A 285 -0.96 -3.05 -21.23
C ALA A 285 0.31 -2.92 -20.39
N SER A 286 0.16 -2.92 -19.06
CA SER A 286 1.30 -2.92 -18.13
C SER A 286 2.26 -4.09 -18.37
N GLU A 287 1.71 -5.30 -18.52
CA GLU A 287 2.48 -6.53 -18.71
C GLU A 287 3.16 -6.58 -20.10
N ILE A 288 2.51 -6.05 -21.14
CA ILE A 288 3.11 -5.91 -22.47
C ILE A 288 4.23 -4.87 -22.43
N VAL A 289 3.99 -3.68 -21.87
CA VAL A 289 4.98 -2.61 -21.77
C VAL A 289 6.25 -3.08 -21.05
N LEU A 290 6.12 -3.89 -20.01
CA LEU A 290 7.25 -4.52 -19.31
C LEU A 290 8.19 -5.27 -20.26
N ARG A 291 7.68 -5.94 -21.29
CA ARG A 291 8.49 -6.72 -22.26
C ARG A 291 9.24 -5.88 -23.29
N TYR A 292 8.81 -4.65 -23.53
CA TYR A 292 9.44 -3.75 -24.51
C TYR A 292 10.33 -2.70 -23.86
N HIS A 293 9.91 -2.20 -22.70
CA HIS A 293 10.54 -1.04 -22.04
C HIS A 293 11.03 -1.35 -20.62
N ASN A 294 11.01 -2.64 -20.23
CA ASN A 294 11.41 -3.13 -18.92
C ASN A 294 10.62 -2.45 -17.78
N GLN A 295 11.12 -2.60 -16.55
CA GLN A 295 10.50 -2.02 -15.35
C GLN A 295 10.33 -0.50 -15.44
N LYS A 296 11.25 0.20 -16.14
CA LYS A 296 11.15 1.64 -16.33
C LYS A 296 9.90 2.02 -17.12
N GLY A 297 9.65 1.36 -18.25
CA GLY A 297 8.43 1.63 -19.03
C GLY A 297 7.17 1.22 -18.30
N GLN A 298 7.19 0.10 -17.58
CA GLN A 298 6.04 -0.33 -16.78
C GLN A 298 5.68 0.71 -15.72
N LEU A 299 6.69 1.28 -15.04
CA LEU A 299 6.51 2.37 -14.09
C LEU A 299 5.95 3.62 -14.78
N GLU A 300 6.50 3.99 -15.94
CA GLU A 300 5.98 5.14 -16.71
C GLU A 300 4.51 4.96 -17.13
N TYR A 301 4.12 3.74 -17.51
CA TYR A 301 2.72 3.39 -17.82
C TYR A 301 1.84 3.49 -16.57
N SER A 302 2.28 2.92 -15.44
CA SER A 302 1.47 2.90 -14.21
C SER A 302 1.15 4.29 -13.68
N LEU A 303 2.02 5.28 -13.91
CA LEU A 303 1.79 6.66 -13.48
C LEU A 303 0.61 7.33 -14.20
N LYS A 304 0.17 6.82 -15.37
CA LYS A 304 -1.00 7.36 -16.11
C LYS A 304 -2.32 7.14 -15.37
N GLN A 305 -2.42 6.06 -14.61
CA GLN A 305 -3.65 5.58 -13.97
C GLN A 305 -3.46 5.41 -12.47
N ASP A 306 -2.66 6.27 -11.86
CA ASP A 306 -2.30 6.16 -10.46
C ASP A 306 -3.13 7.13 -9.60
N PRO A 307 -4.18 6.63 -8.90
CA PRO A 307 -5.03 7.50 -8.08
C PRO A 307 -4.28 8.19 -6.93
N TYR A 308 -3.15 7.63 -6.50
CA TYR A 308 -2.31 8.27 -5.49
C TYR A 308 -1.58 9.49 -6.07
N LEU A 309 -1.04 9.34 -7.29
CA LEU A 309 -0.39 10.43 -7.99
C LEU A 309 -1.39 11.51 -8.38
N ASP A 310 -2.57 11.15 -8.88
CA ASP A 310 -3.62 12.11 -9.24
C ASP A 310 -4.04 12.95 -8.03
N SER A 311 -4.19 12.30 -6.87
CA SER A 311 -4.47 12.99 -5.60
C SER A 311 -3.31 13.90 -5.19
N ALA A 312 -2.06 13.44 -5.33
CA ALA A 312 -0.88 14.25 -5.04
C ALA A 312 -0.79 15.49 -5.94
N LEU A 313 -1.01 15.34 -7.25
CA LEU A 313 -1.02 16.44 -8.21
C LEU A 313 -2.16 17.42 -7.95
N SER A 314 -3.36 16.92 -7.61
CA SER A 314 -4.49 17.75 -7.20
C SER A 314 -4.17 18.61 -5.97
N VAL A 315 -3.48 18.03 -4.98
CA VAL A 315 -3.08 18.72 -3.75
C VAL A 315 -1.96 19.72 -4.01
N LEU A 316 -0.92 19.33 -4.73
CA LEU A 316 0.22 20.18 -5.06
C LEU A 316 -0.14 21.32 -6.03
N GLY A 317 -1.15 21.13 -6.88
CA GLY A 317 -1.70 22.15 -7.76
C GLY A 317 -2.59 23.18 -7.07
N ASN A 318 -2.96 22.96 -5.79
CA ASN A 318 -3.80 23.87 -5.01
C ASN A 318 -3.18 24.13 -3.64
N MET A 319 -2.39 25.20 -3.54
CA MET A 319 -1.68 25.55 -2.29
C MET A 319 -2.61 25.98 -1.16
N GLU A 320 -3.83 26.45 -1.43
CA GLU A 320 -4.83 26.71 -0.39
C GLU A 320 -5.25 25.40 0.28
N LYS A 321 -5.60 24.40 -0.54
CA LYS A 321 -5.92 23.04 -0.08
C LYS A 321 -4.75 22.39 0.66
N TYR A 322 -3.54 22.47 0.10
CA TYR A 322 -2.32 21.95 0.73
C TYR A 322 -2.11 22.55 2.14
N ASN A 323 -2.20 23.88 2.25
CA ASN A 323 -2.01 24.56 3.52
C ASN A 323 -3.15 24.30 4.52
N ALA A 324 -4.39 24.14 4.03
CA ALA A 324 -5.51 23.75 4.87
C ALA A 324 -5.30 22.35 5.49
N ILE A 325 -4.81 21.39 4.71
CA ILE A 325 -4.48 20.05 5.22
C ILE A 325 -3.39 20.12 6.29
N LEU A 326 -2.32 20.89 6.06
CA LEU A 326 -1.25 21.05 7.05
C LEU A 326 -1.74 21.71 8.35
N ARG A 327 -2.68 22.65 8.26
CA ARG A 327 -3.27 23.29 9.45
C ARG A 327 -4.18 22.36 10.25
N GLY A 328 -4.69 21.31 9.61
CA GLY A 328 -5.71 20.44 10.20
C GLY A 328 -7.07 21.13 10.30
N PRO A 329 -8.11 20.42 10.78
CA PRO A 329 -9.41 21.00 11.03
C PRO A 329 -9.29 22.14 12.04
N THR A 330 -9.86 23.31 11.72
CA THR A 330 -9.95 24.42 12.67
C THR A 330 -10.87 23.99 13.81
N SER A 331 -10.37 24.09 15.05
CA SER A 331 -11.13 23.87 16.29
C SER A 331 -12.15 24.99 16.51
N SER A 332 -13.12 25.12 15.61
CA SER A 332 -14.19 26.10 15.67
C SER A 332 -15.47 25.44 15.21
N ASP A 333 -15.96 24.50 16.02
CA ASP A 333 -17.35 24.03 16.09
C ASP A 333 -17.48 23.11 17.34
N GLU A 334 -17.16 23.67 18.52
CA GLU A 334 -17.65 23.16 19.82
C GLU A 334 -18.66 24.15 20.39
#